data_AF-A0A2T3BA52-F1
#
_entry.id   AF-A0A2T3BA52-F1
#
_cell.length_a   1.000
_cell.length_b   1.000
_cell.length_c   1.000
_cell.angle_alpha   90.00
_cell.angle_beta   90.00
_cell.angle_gamma   90.00
#
_symmetry.space_group_name_H-M   'P 1'
#
loop_
_entity.id
_entity.type
_entity.pdbx_description
1 polymer ?
#
loop_
_entity_poly.entity_id
_entity_poly.type
_entity_poly.pdbx_seq_one_letter_code
_entity_poly.pdbx_strand_id
1 'polypeptide(L)'
;MSSAINPTHASVSAGSRASSASHPHLDSSYTNGVPHHHHDAGAPQQSSSANASKKGKQKKMPDNSEASKLIAAKISQLELDAAGEKDQEAEIEREVKKANRELNNLTSKMDDLQKIETLQKRVTEHLADMKRLERENLKNKKRGDMLQKEKDHARTELSKSVTLREKLEKLCRELQRENNRLKGENKTLQDTEKTSHTAWDEKFRQVLWQLQDYQEAKDHPQAQVVNIEVEELFKQRFKSLLDQYELRELHFHSLLRSKEVEVQYHIAKYDRERKAAEAEASRSRALNAQVLTFSKTETELRNQLNIYVEKFKQVEDTLNNSNDLFLTFRKEMEEMSKKTKRLEKENLALTRKHDLTNRNILEMAEERTKNNQDLEALRKKNEKLTSIINQMQKQGRGVPGNMAMPEGSVEGEYAEGDLEGTESEYEYDDEGEEGDEDGSEEGEFNEDTEEEMPEAPKPFGPAPPPPAFNGAGAANGNKH
;
A
#
# COMPACT_ATOMS: atom_id res chain seq x y z
N MET A 1 -80.17 0.98 -24.75
CA MET A 1 -80.64 2.21 -24.08
C MET A 1 -79.59 3.28 -24.27
N SER A 2 -79.95 4.32 -25.01
CA SER A 2 -79.12 5.44 -25.42
C SER A 2 -78.70 6.30 -24.23
N SER A 3 -77.48 6.84 -24.28
CA SER A 3 -77.16 8.18 -23.79
C SER A 3 -75.86 8.64 -24.45
N ALA A 4 -76.01 9.56 -25.38
CA ALA A 4 -74.93 10.31 -26.02
C ALA A 4 -74.55 11.49 -25.13
N ILE A 5 -73.25 11.76 -24.99
CA ILE A 5 -72.74 13.03 -24.48
C ILE A 5 -71.59 13.44 -25.39
N ASN A 6 -71.77 14.57 -26.07
CA ASN A 6 -70.73 15.33 -26.77
C ASN A 6 -70.12 16.31 -25.77
N PRO A 7 -68.83 16.71 -25.90
CA PRO A 7 -68.64 18.13 -26.21
C PRO A 7 -67.38 18.48 -27.05
N THR A 8 -67.64 19.37 -28.03
CA THR A 8 -66.91 20.59 -28.47
C THR A 8 -65.40 20.64 -28.74
N HIS A 9 -65.14 21.17 -29.93
CA HIS A 9 -63.96 21.88 -30.43
C HIS A 9 -63.30 22.86 -29.44
N ALA A 10 -61.96 22.90 -29.46
CA ALA A 10 -61.18 24.11 -29.19
C ALA A 10 -59.96 24.17 -30.14
N SER A 11 -59.79 25.35 -30.74
CA SER A 11 -58.76 25.73 -31.70
C SER A 11 -57.38 25.91 -31.05
N VAL A 12 -56.30 25.50 -31.71
CA VAL A 12 -54.95 26.06 -31.46
C VAL A 12 -54.15 26.22 -32.76
N SER A 13 -53.98 27.50 -33.10
CA SER A 13 -52.83 28.21 -33.68
C SER A 13 -51.94 27.59 -34.77
N ALA A 14 -51.90 28.30 -35.90
CA ALA A 14 -50.92 28.17 -36.97
C ALA A 14 -49.74 29.14 -36.77
N GLY A 15 -48.54 28.70 -37.12
CA GLY A 15 -47.32 29.50 -37.23
C GLY A 15 -46.11 28.60 -36.94
N SER A 16 -45.23 28.27 -37.88
CA SER A 16 -44.35 29.24 -38.51
C SER A 16 -43.54 28.61 -39.65
N ARG A 17 -43.10 29.51 -40.53
CA ARG A 17 -42.52 29.35 -41.86
C ARG A 17 -41.24 28.52 -41.92
N ALA A 18 -41.17 27.70 -42.97
CA ALA A 18 -39.95 27.14 -43.52
C ALA A 18 -39.05 28.25 -44.09
N SER A 19 -37.76 28.19 -43.78
CA SER A 19 -36.71 28.97 -44.45
C SER A 19 -35.76 28.00 -45.14
N SER A 20 -35.76 28.06 -46.45
CA SER A 20 -34.81 27.43 -47.37
C SER A 20 -33.46 28.14 -47.27
N ALA A 21 -32.40 27.41 -46.97
CA ALA A 21 -31.03 27.86 -47.15
C ALA A 21 -30.24 26.79 -47.92
N SER A 22 -30.02 27.11 -49.20
CA SER A 22 -29.07 26.50 -50.11
C SER A 22 -27.64 26.84 -49.70
N HIS A 23 -26.77 25.84 -49.54
CA HIS A 23 -25.33 26.04 -49.68
C HIS A 23 -24.65 24.84 -50.38
N PRO A 24 -23.57 25.10 -51.14
CA PRO A 24 -23.16 24.27 -52.26
C PRO A 24 -22.12 23.20 -51.90
N HIS A 25 -22.10 22.22 -52.80
CA HIS A 25 -21.08 21.18 -53.01
C HIS A 25 -19.64 21.72 -52.93
N LEU A 26 -18.79 21.03 -52.17
CA LEU A 26 -17.34 21.04 -52.34
C LEU A 26 -16.87 19.58 -52.45
N ASP A 27 -16.33 19.28 -53.62
CA ASP A 27 -15.55 18.07 -53.90
C ASP A 27 -14.33 17.98 -52.98
N SER A 28 -14.08 16.79 -52.46
CA SER A 28 -12.72 16.39 -52.10
C SER A 28 -12.56 14.88 -52.28
N SER A 29 -12.02 14.55 -53.44
CA SER A 29 -11.43 13.27 -53.81
C SER A 29 -10.25 12.93 -52.89
N TYR A 30 -10.32 11.80 -52.20
CA TYR A 30 -9.14 11.09 -51.70
C TYR A 30 -9.17 9.62 -52.13
N THR A 31 -8.14 9.28 -52.87
CA THR A 31 -7.77 7.98 -53.39
C THR A 31 -6.88 7.24 -52.38
N ASN A 32 -7.17 5.97 -52.10
CA ASN A 32 -6.23 4.88 -51.76
C ASN A 32 -7.09 3.71 -51.25
N GLY A 33 -7.13 2.50 -51.84
CA GLY A 33 -6.07 1.77 -52.52
C GLY A 33 -5.61 0.61 -51.63
N VAL A 34 -6.46 -0.39 -51.41
CA VAL A 34 -6.13 -1.65 -50.69
C VAL A 34 -6.05 -2.78 -51.72
N PRO A 35 -4.95 -3.53 -51.83
CA PRO A 35 -4.93 -4.74 -52.64
C PRO A 35 -5.44 -5.95 -51.83
N HIS A 36 -6.51 -6.55 -52.34
CA HIS A 36 -6.98 -7.88 -51.94
C HIS A 36 -6.02 -8.94 -52.51
N HIS A 37 -5.37 -9.71 -51.63
CA HIS A 37 -4.73 -10.97 -52.04
C HIS A 37 -5.75 -12.12 -51.90
N HIS A 38 -6.14 -12.65 -53.05
CA HIS A 38 -6.76 -13.96 -53.22
C HIS A 38 -5.71 -15.04 -53.02
N HIS A 39 -6.01 -16.08 -52.24
CA HIS A 39 -5.46 -17.41 -52.46
C HIS A 39 -6.58 -18.45 -52.29
N ASP A 40 -6.82 -19.13 -53.40
CA ASP A 40 -7.61 -20.33 -53.61
C ASP A 40 -6.75 -21.56 -53.34
N ALA A 41 -7.31 -22.60 -52.71
CA ALA A 41 -6.94 -24.01 -52.88
C ALA A 41 -7.87 -24.96 -52.09
N GLY A 42 -8.84 -25.53 -52.82
CA GLY A 42 -9.34 -26.93 -52.81
C GLY A 42 -9.31 -27.82 -51.56
N ALA A 43 -10.52 -28.12 -51.05
CA ALA A 43 -11.20 -29.43 -50.82
C ALA A 43 -10.49 -30.62 -50.06
N PRO A 44 -11.22 -31.65 -49.54
CA PRO A 44 -12.67 -31.89 -49.55
C PRO A 44 -13.32 -32.26 -48.18
N GLN A 45 -14.65 -32.27 -48.20
CA GLN A 45 -15.58 -32.77 -47.17
C GLN A 45 -15.41 -34.27 -46.86
N GLN A 46 -15.63 -34.64 -45.59
CA GLN A 46 -16.30 -35.89 -45.25
C GLN A 46 -17.36 -35.66 -44.17
N SER A 47 -18.55 -36.15 -44.49
CA SER A 47 -19.74 -36.28 -43.66
C SER A 47 -19.61 -37.39 -42.63
N SER A 48 -20.15 -37.21 -41.43
CA SER A 48 -20.90 -38.28 -40.75
C SER A 48 -21.76 -37.75 -39.60
N SER A 49 -22.86 -38.47 -39.42
CA SER A 49 -24.09 -38.14 -38.72
C SER A 49 -24.00 -38.19 -37.19
N ALA A 50 -25.11 -37.75 -36.59
CA ALA A 50 -25.43 -37.64 -35.18
C ALA A 50 -25.17 -38.90 -34.32
N ASN A 51 -24.87 -38.67 -33.03
CA ASN A 51 -25.70 -39.24 -31.96
C ASN A 51 -25.52 -38.54 -30.60
N ALA A 52 -26.63 -38.42 -29.89
CA ALA A 52 -26.72 -37.90 -28.54
C ALA A 52 -26.57 -39.02 -27.51
N SER A 53 -25.76 -38.81 -26.46
CA SER A 53 -25.93 -39.49 -25.18
C SER A 53 -25.24 -38.75 -24.03
N LYS A 54 -26.04 -38.44 -23.01
CA LYS A 54 -25.70 -37.81 -21.73
C LYS A 54 -24.59 -38.54 -20.95
N LYS A 55 -23.66 -37.79 -20.35
CA LYS A 55 -23.22 -37.96 -18.94
C LYS A 55 -22.29 -36.82 -18.51
N GLY A 56 -22.43 -36.36 -17.26
CA GLY A 56 -21.35 -35.70 -16.51
C GLY A 56 -21.39 -34.17 -16.44
N LYS A 57 -22.20 -33.65 -15.51
CA LYS A 57 -22.18 -32.23 -15.10
C LYS A 57 -20.97 -32.01 -14.17
N GLN A 58 -19.81 -31.65 -14.72
CA GLN A 58 -18.69 -31.12 -13.95
C GLN A 58 -18.69 -29.59 -14.03
N LYS A 59 -18.84 -28.98 -12.85
CA LYS A 59 -18.87 -27.55 -12.58
C LYS A 59 -17.47 -26.98 -12.89
N LYS A 60 -17.30 -26.26 -14.02
CA LYS A 60 -16.08 -25.47 -14.25
C LYS A 60 -15.99 -24.36 -13.19
N MET A 61 -15.08 -24.55 -12.24
CA MET A 61 -14.56 -23.46 -11.41
C MET A 61 -13.77 -22.49 -12.28
N PRO A 62 -13.67 -21.20 -11.92
CA PRO A 62 -12.70 -20.30 -12.55
C PRO A 62 -11.30 -20.91 -12.39
N ASP A 63 -10.55 -20.90 -13.48
CA ASP A 63 -9.35 -21.69 -13.65
C ASP A 63 -8.27 -21.28 -12.64
N ASN A 64 -7.91 -22.17 -11.70
CA ASN A 64 -6.81 -22.00 -10.73
C ASN A 64 -5.47 -21.67 -11.44
N SER A 65 -5.38 -21.93 -12.75
CA SER A 65 -4.29 -21.54 -13.63
C SER A 65 -4.09 -20.03 -13.75
N GLU A 66 -5.14 -19.21 -13.81
CA GLU A 66 -4.98 -17.75 -13.98
C GLU A 66 -4.51 -17.06 -12.68
N ALA A 67 -5.05 -17.46 -11.54
CA ALA A 67 -4.57 -16.98 -10.24
C ALA A 67 -3.11 -17.38 -10.00
N SER A 68 -2.75 -18.62 -10.34
CA SER A 68 -1.36 -19.10 -10.25
C SER A 68 -0.44 -18.36 -11.23
N LYS A 69 -0.91 -18.01 -12.43
CA LYS A 69 -0.15 -17.20 -13.40
C LYS A 69 0.07 -15.76 -12.93
N LEU A 70 -0.94 -15.14 -12.31
CA LEU A 70 -0.81 -13.80 -11.73
C LEU A 70 0.17 -13.77 -10.55
N ILE A 71 0.13 -14.80 -9.70
CA ILE A 71 1.08 -14.95 -8.59
C ILE A 71 2.49 -15.18 -9.14
N ALA A 72 2.67 -16.07 -10.12
CA ALA A 72 3.96 -16.30 -10.77
C ALA A 72 4.51 -15.03 -11.45
N ALA A 73 3.66 -14.28 -12.16
CA ALA A 73 4.05 -13.01 -12.77
C ALA A 73 4.44 -11.96 -11.73
N LYS A 74 3.76 -11.92 -10.57
CA LYS A 74 4.09 -11.01 -9.48
C LYS A 74 5.40 -11.40 -8.79
N ILE A 75 5.65 -12.70 -8.62
CA ILE A 75 6.92 -13.22 -8.09
C ILE A 75 8.06 -12.88 -9.04
N SER A 76 7.93 -13.15 -10.34
CA SER A 76 8.97 -12.79 -11.32
C SER A 76 9.23 -11.28 -11.41
N GLN A 77 8.19 -10.44 -11.22
CA GLN A 77 8.38 -8.99 -11.14
C GLN A 77 9.19 -8.60 -9.90
N LEU A 78 8.85 -9.14 -8.73
CA LEU A 78 9.56 -8.84 -7.49
C LEU A 78 11.00 -9.36 -7.51
N GLU A 79 11.25 -10.51 -8.14
CA GLU A 79 12.61 -11.05 -8.33
C GLU A 79 13.45 -10.17 -9.28
N LEU A 80 12.84 -9.64 -10.34
CA LEU A 80 13.49 -8.67 -11.23
C LEU A 80 13.79 -7.34 -10.53
N ASP A 81 12.86 -6.85 -9.73
CA ASP A 81 13.03 -5.61 -8.97
C ASP A 81 14.16 -5.78 -7.93
N ALA A 82 14.18 -6.90 -7.21
CA ALA A 82 15.25 -7.22 -6.25
C ALA A 82 16.62 -7.42 -6.91
N ALA A 83 16.67 -8.01 -8.11
CA ALA A 83 17.89 -8.12 -8.90
C ALA A 83 18.40 -6.73 -9.34
N GLY A 84 17.49 -5.83 -9.74
CA GLY A 84 17.82 -4.46 -10.10
C GLY A 84 18.33 -3.62 -8.93
N GLU A 85 17.75 -3.78 -7.73
CA GLU A 85 18.24 -3.14 -6.50
C GLU A 85 19.65 -3.63 -6.14
N LYS A 86 19.90 -4.93 -6.25
CA LYS A 86 21.22 -5.51 -5.98
C LYS A 86 22.30 -5.01 -6.95
N ASP A 87 21.94 -4.84 -8.23
CA ASP A 87 22.86 -4.27 -9.22
C ASP A 87 23.13 -2.78 -8.97
N GLN A 88 22.12 -2.01 -8.52
CA GLN A 88 22.31 -0.62 -8.11
C GLN A 88 23.22 -0.48 -6.89
N GLU A 89 23.04 -1.32 -5.88
CA GLU A 89 23.89 -1.35 -4.68
C GLU A 89 25.35 -1.66 -5.04
N ALA A 90 25.56 -2.63 -5.93
CA ALA A 90 26.89 -2.99 -6.42
C ALA A 90 27.54 -1.86 -7.25
N GLU A 91 26.76 -1.09 -8.01
CA GLU A 91 27.24 0.10 -8.73
C GLU A 91 27.68 1.20 -7.75
N ILE A 92 26.85 1.48 -6.74
CA ILE A 92 27.15 2.47 -5.69
C ILE A 92 28.45 2.09 -4.96
N GLU A 93 28.62 0.82 -4.60
CA GLU A 93 29.82 0.33 -3.93
C GLU A 93 31.09 0.52 -4.78
N ARG A 94 31.00 0.27 -6.10
CA ARG A 94 32.11 0.52 -7.04
C ARG A 94 32.45 2.00 -7.14
N GLU A 95 31.44 2.87 -7.23
CA GLU A 95 31.65 4.32 -7.34
C GLU A 95 32.24 4.90 -6.05
N VAL A 96 31.82 4.42 -4.88
CA VAL A 96 32.41 4.79 -3.57
C VAL A 96 33.86 4.34 -3.49
N LYS A 97 34.18 3.11 -3.90
CA LYS A 97 35.57 2.61 -3.93
C LYS A 97 36.45 3.42 -4.89
N LYS A 98 35.91 3.84 -6.03
CA LYS A 98 36.60 4.68 -7.01
C LYS A 98 36.84 6.10 -6.46
N ALA A 99 35.82 6.73 -5.88
CA ALA A 99 35.91 8.05 -5.27
C ALA A 99 36.96 8.08 -4.13
N ASN A 100 37.00 7.05 -3.29
CA ASN A 100 38.00 6.92 -2.24
C ASN A 100 39.43 6.76 -2.79
N ARG A 101 39.61 5.99 -3.87
CA ARG A 101 40.93 5.88 -4.53
C ARG A 101 41.38 7.20 -5.15
N GLU A 102 40.47 7.93 -5.81
CA GLU A 102 40.76 9.24 -6.39
C GLU A 102 41.08 10.28 -5.33
N LEU A 103 40.35 10.25 -4.19
CA LEU A 103 40.61 11.12 -3.04
C LEU A 103 41.99 10.86 -2.45
N ASN A 104 42.33 9.60 -2.17
CA ASN A 104 43.65 9.22 -1.62
C ASN A 104 44.79 9.56 -2.60
N ASN A 105 44.60 9.35 -3.90
CA ASN A 105 45.60 9.73 -4.89
C ASN A 105 45.84 11.24 -4.92
N LEU A 106 44.78 12.05 -4.79
CA LEU A 106 44.88 13.51 -4.78
C LEU A 106 45.57 14.04 -3.52
N THR A 107 45.26 13.49 -2.34
CA THR A 107 45.84 13.93 -1.06
C THR A 107 47.24 13.37 -0.79
N SER A 108 47.64 12.25 -1.41
CA SER A 108 48.93 11.57 -1.15
C SER A 108 50.19 12.41 -1.37
N LYS A 109 50.12 13.48 -2.19
CA LYS A 109 51.26 14.34 -2.55
C LYS A 109 51.19 15.75 -1.95
N MET A 110 50.16 16.02 -1.15
CA MET A 110 49.93 17.33 -0.55
C MET A 110 50.54 17.37 0.86
N ASP A 111 51.00 18.55 1.29
CA ASP A 111 51.31 18.76 2.71
C ASP A 111 50.01 18.80 3.54
N ASP A 112 50.12 18.72 4.87
CA ASP A 112 48.95 18.56 5.72
C ASP A 112 48.02 19.78 5.70
N LEU A 113 48.56 20.98 5.49
CA LEU A 113 47.77 22.20 5.37
C LEU A 113 46.98 22.24 4.04
N GLN A 114 47.63 21.87 2.93
CA GLN A 114 47.02 21.74 1.61
C GLN A 114 45.97 20.64 1.56
N LYS A 115 46.19 19.51 2.27
CA LYS A 115 45.19 18.44 2.41
C LYS A 115 43.94 18.96 3.11
N ILE A 116 44.09 19.65 4.24
CA ILE A 116 42.96 20.20 5.00
C ILE A 116 42.15 21.15 4.11
N GLU A 117 42.80 22.11 3.45
CA GLU A 117 42.11 23.10 2.60
C GLU A 117 41.39 22.42 1.41
N THR A 118 42.02 21.43 0.79
CA THR A 118 41.44 20.69 -0.35
C THR A 118 40.27 19.80 0.09
N LEU A 119 40.38 19.13 1.23
CA LEU A 119 39.32 18.30 1.81
C LEU A 119 38.14 19.17 2.22
N GLN A 120 38.38 20.29 2.91
CA GLN A 120 37.34 21.22 3.33
C GLN A 120 36.58 21.79 2.13
N LYS A 121 37.31 22.16 1.06
CA LYS A 121 36.69 22.60 -0.20
C LYS A 121 35.82 21.50 -0.83
N ARG A 122 36.34 20.26 -0.94
CA ARG A 122 35.58 19.11 -1.47
C ARG A 122 34.33 18.80 -0.67
N VAL A 123 34.43 18.79 0.67
CA VAL A 123 33.27 18.55 1.56
C VAL A 123 32.21 19.63 1.35
N THR A 124 32.62 20.89 1.22
CA THR A 124 31.70 22.01 0.99
C THR A 124 31.01 21.91 -0.39
N GLU A 125 31.77 21.56 -1.43
CA GLU A 125 31.23 21.30 -2.78
C GLU A 125 30.27 20.11 -2.79
N HIS A 126 30.62 19.00 -2.15
CA HIS A 126 29.75 17.82 -2.02
C HIS A 126 28.46 18.14 -1.27
N LEU A 127 28.52 18.91 -0.19
CA LEU A 127 27.32 19.35 0.54
C LEU A 127 26.42 20.23 -0.34
N ALA A 128 27.00 21.13 -1.12
CA ALA A 128 26.25 21.99 -2.06
C ALA A 128 25.59 21.17 -3.17
N ASP A 129 26.31 20.21 -3.75
CA ASP A 129 25.82 19.30 -4.78
C ASP A 129 24.73 18.37 -4.24
N MET A 130 24.87 17.85 -3.02
CA MET A 130 23.88 17.02 -2.36
C MET A 130 22.57 17.81 -2.18
N LYS A 131 22.63 19.04 -1.64
CA LYS A 131 21.47 19.94 -1.54
C LYS A 131 20.88 20.30 -2.91
N ARG A 132 21.69 20.40 -3.97
CA ARG A 132 21.20 20.63 -5.34
C ARG A 132 20.42 19.41 -5.84
N LEU A 133 20.97 18.22 -5.68
CA LEU A 133 20.37 16.95 -6.07
C LEU A 133 19.08 16.66 -5.29
N GLU A 134 19.01 16.97 -4.00
CA GLU A 134 17.77 16.86 -3.21
C GLU A 134 16.64 17.73 -3.79
N ARG A 135 16.93 18.98 -4.13
CA ARG A 135 15.95 19.89 -4.75
C ARG A 135 15.51 19.40 -6.12
N GLU A 136 16.45 18.86 -6.91
CA GLU A 136 16.15 18.30 -8.23
C GLU A 136 15.33 17.02 -8.12
N ASN A 137 15.64 16.13 -7.17
CA ASN A 137 14.88 14.92 -6.88
C ASN A 137 13.44 15.29 -6.46
N LEU A 138 13.26 16.31 -5.61
CA LEU A 138 11.93 16.79 -5.24
C LEU A 138 11.14 17.32 -6.45
N LYS A 139 11.79 18.01 -7.39
CA LYS A 139 11.17 18.45 -8.65
C LYS A 139 10.81 17.26 -9.54
N ASN A 140 11.70 16.28 -9.67
CA ASN A 140 11.48 15.07 -10.46
C ASN A 140 10.34 14.22 -9.87
N LYS A 141 10.25 14.09 -8.55
CA LYS A 141 9.13 13.45 -7.85
C LYS A 141 7.80 14.13 -8.20
N LYS A 142 7.72 15.47 -8.08
CA LYS A 142 6.53 16.24 -8.45
C LYS A 142 6.15 16.07 -9.93
N ARG A 143 7.15 16.05 -10.82
CA ARG A 143 6.95 15.80 -12.26
C ARG A 143 6.43 14.38 -12.51
N GLY A 144 6.95 13.39 -11.78
CA GLY A 144 6.48 12.00 -11.81
C GLY A 144 5.01 11.90 -11.40
N ASP A 145 4.62 12.54 -10.29
CA ASP A 145 3.23 12.57 -9.83
C ASP A 145 2.29 13.23 -10.86
N MET A 146 2.75 14.31 -11.50
CA MET A 146 1.99 15.01 -12.53
C MET A 146 1.81 14.13 -13.79
N LEU A 147 2.88 13.50 -14.27
CA LEU A 147 2.83 12.57 -15.41
C LEU A 147 1.94 11.36 -15.11
N GLN A 148 1.97 10.86 -13.88
CA GLN A 148 1.10 9.76 -13.47
C GLN A 148 -0.38 10.17 -13.51
N LYS A 149 -0.72 11.38 -13.02
CA LYS A 149 -2.08 11.94 -13.14
C LYS A 149 -2.50 12.15 -14.60
N GLU A 150 -1.61 12.68 -15.44
CA GLU A 150 -1.88 12.84 -16.88
C GLU A 150 -2.11 11.51 -17.58
N LYS A 151 -1.33 10.47 -17.24
CA LYS A 151 -1.51 9.11 -17.75
C LYS A 151 -2.87 8.54 -17.36
N ASP A 152 -3.26 8.69 -16.10
CA ASP A 152 -4.55 8.20 -15.62
C ASP A 152 -5.71 8.97 -16.27
N HIS A 153 -5.57 10.29 -16.42
CA HIS A 153 -6.54 11.11 -17.15
C HIS A 153 -6.66 10.67 -18.62
N ALA A 154 -5.55 10.54 -19.35
CA ALA A 154 -5.52 10.08 -20.73
C ALA A 154 -6.13 8.67 -20.88
N ARG A 155 -5.88 7.76 -19.92
CA ARG A 155 -6.50 6.44 -19.89
C ARG A 155 -8.02 6.50 -19.75
N THR A 156 -8.53 7.38 -18.89
CA THR A 156 -9.99 7.58 -18.75
C THR A 156 -10.62 8.15 -20.02
N GLU A 157 -9.98 9.14 -20.65
CA GLU A 157 -10.44 9.71 -21.92
C GLU A 157 -10.42 8.69 -23.06
N LEU A 158 -9.37 7.88 -23.15
CA LEU A 158 -9.30 6.79 -24.13
C LEU A 158 -10.45 5.79 -23.93
N SER A 159 -10.75 5.40 -22.69
CA SER A 159 -11.86 4.49 -22.38
C SER A 159 -13.23 5.06 -22.81
N LYS A 160 -13.45 6.36 -22.56
CA LYS A 160 -14.64 7.08 -23.04
C LYS A 160 -14.70 7.11 -24.57
N SER A 161 -13.60 7.41 -25.22
CA SER A 161 -13.49 7.46 -26.69
C SER A 161 -13.78 6.10 -27.32
N VAL A 162 -13.25 5.01 -26.75
CA VAL A 162 -13.54 3.64 -27.20
C VAL A 162 -15.03 3.33 -27.07
N THR A 163 -15.64 3.66 -25.93
CA THR A 163 -17.07 3.44 -25.69
C THR A 163 -17.93 4.24 -26.68
N LEU A 164 -17.56 5.48 -26.98
CA LEU A 164 -18.27 6.32 -27.96
C LEU A 164 -18.13 5.74 -29.38
N ARG A 165 -16.92 5.30 -29.77
CA ARG A 165 -16.68 4.64 -31.05
C ARG A 165 -17.56 3.39 -31.20
N GLU A 166 -17.64 2.55 -30.19
CA GLU A 166 -18.49 1.35 -30.21
C GLU A 166 -19.98 1.68 -30.37
N LYS A 167 -20.47 2.75 -29.71
CA LYS A 167 -21.85 3.23 -29.88
C LYS A 167 -22.09 3.71 -31.31
N LEU A 168 -21.16 4.49 -31.87
CA LEU A 168 -21.27 4.97 -33.25
C LEU A 168 -21.21 3.83 -34.27
N GLU A 169 -20.35 2.84 -34.08
CA GLU A 169 -20.28 1.66 -34.94
C GLU A 169 -21.58 0.85 -34.90
N LYS A 170 -22.18 0.68 -33.71
CA LYS A 170 -23.49 0.02 -33.58
C LYS A 170 -24.57 0.80 -34.34
N LEU A 171 -24.63 2.11 -34.16
CA LEU A 171 -25.59 2.97 -34.85
C LEU A 171 -25.40 2.91 -36.37
N CYS A 172 -24.16 2.96 -36.87
CA CYS A 172 -23.87 2.85 -38.29
C CYS A 172 -24.30 1.49 -38.85
N ARG A 173 -24.04 0.39 -38.13
CA ARG A 173 -24.49 -0.96 -38.54
C ARG A 173 -26.01 -1.09 -38.53
N GLU A 174 -26.70 -0.49 -37.56
CA GLU A 174 -28.16 -0.46 -37.50
C GLU A 174 -28.76 0.36 -38.63
N LEU A 175 -28.24 1.56 -38.87
CA LEU A 175 -28.67 2.42 -39.98
C LEU A 175 -28.48 1.73 -41.33
N GLN A 176 -27.37 1.01 -41.52
CA GLN A 176 -27.12 0.28 -42.75
C GLN A 176 -28.03 -0.95 -42.92
N ARG A 177 -28.35 -1.66 -41.82
CA ARG A 177 -29.36 -2.73 -41.85
C ARG A 177 -30.74 -2.19 -42.21
N GLU A 178 -31.13 -1.05 -41.63
CA GLU A 178 -32.41 -0.42 -41.88
C GLU A 178 -32.51 0.12 -43.31
N ASN A 179 -31.44 0.72 -43.84
CA ASN A 179 -31.40 1.16 -45.23
C ASN A 179 -31.55 -0.01 -46.20
N ASN A 180 -30.88 -1.13 -45.95
CA ASN A 180 -31.03 -2.35 -46.75
C ASN A 180 -32.45 -2.94 -46.65
N ARG A 181 -33.06 -2.91 -45.46
CA ARG A 181 -34.46 -3.33 -45.24
C ARG A 181 -35.41 -2.46 -46.07
N LEU A 182 -35.31 -1.14 -45.96
CA LEU A 182 -36.13 -0.18 -46.70
C LEU A 182 -35.93 -0.32 -48.22
N LYS A 183 -34.70 -0.55 -48.67
CA LYS A 183 -34.42 -0.81 -50.09
C LYS A 183 -35.09 -2.09 -50.58
N GLY A 184 -35.11 -3.14 -49.76
CA GLY A 184 -35.82 -4.40 -50.06
C GLY A 184 -37.34 -4.22 -50.09
N GLU A 185 -37.89 -3.48 -49.13
CA GLU A 185 -39.33 -3.17 -49.08
C GLU A 185 -39.77 -2.32 -50.25
N ASN A 186 -39.01 -1.28 -50.60
CA ASN A 186 -39.30 -0.44 -51.76
C ASN A 186 -39.25 -1.24 -53.07
N LYS A 187 -38.25 -2.13 -53.22
CA LYS A 187 -38.22 -3.04 -54.37
C LYS A 187 -39.45 -3.95 -54.42
N THR A 188 -39.82 -4.55 -53.29
CA THR A 188 -40.99 -5.43 -53.20
C THR A 188 -42.29 -4.69 -53.53
N LEU A 189 -42.43 -3.46 -53.03
CA LEU A 189 -43.56 -2.59 -53.34
C LEU A 189 -43.62 -2.27 -54.83
N GLN A 190 -42.48 -1.90 -55.44
CA GLN A 190 -42.40 -1.62 -56.88
C GLN A 190 -42.74 -2.86 -57.72
N ASP A 191 -42.26 -4.04 -57.34
CA ASP A 191 -42.56 -5.31 -58.03
C ASP A 191 -44.06 -5.67 -57.88
N THR A 192 -44.64 -5.42 -56.71
CA THR A 192 -46.08 -5.62 -56.45
C THR A 192 -46.93 -4.65 -57.28
N GLU A 193 -46.53 -3.38 -57.36
CA GLU A 193 -47.20 -2.35 -58.16
C GLU A 193 -47.15 -2.72 -59.65
N LYS A 194 -45.97 -3.10 -60.17
CA LYS A 194 -45.83 -3.57 -61.56
C LYS A 194 -46.71 -4.78 -61.84
N THR A 195 -46.70 -5.78 -60.95
CA THR A 195 -47.54 -6.98 -61.10
C THR A 195 -49.02 -6.62 -61.10
N SER A 196 -49.44 -5.73 -60.18
CA SER A 196 -50.80 -5.22 -60.12
C SER A 196 -51.19 -4.47 -61.40
N HIS A 197 -50.31 -3.61 -61.91
CA HIS A 197 -50.53 -2.89 -63.18
C HIS A 197 -50.69 -3.86 -64.34
N THR A 198 -49.80 -4.83 -64.49
CA THR A 198 -49.92 -5.85 -65.56
C THR A 198 -51.19 -6.69 -65.41
N ALA A 199 -51.61 -7.01 -64.18
CA ALA A 199 -52.85 -7.72 -63.95
C ALA A 199 -54.09 -6.87 -64.30
N TRP A 200 -54.03 -5.56 -64.07
CA TRP A 200 -55.08 -4.63 -64.50
C TRP A 200 -55.10 -4.42 -66.01
N ASP A 201 -53.95 -4.25 -66.66
CA ASP A 201 -53.85 -4.18 -68.13
C ASP A 201 -54.44 -5.43 -68.77
N GLU A 202 -54.13 -6.61 -68.22
CA GLU A 202 -54.68 -7.88 -68.69
C GLU A 202 -56.20 -7.95 -68.51
N LYS A 203 -56.73 -7.50 -67.36
CA LYS A 203 -58.18 -7.39 -67.15
C LYS A 203 -58.83 -6.41 -68.13
N PHE A 204 -58.22 -5.26 -68.37
CA PHE A 204 -58.74 -4.29 -69.34
C PHE A 204 -58.70 -4.84 -70.75
N ARG A 205 -57.62 -5.52 -71.13
CA ARG A 205 -57.51 -6.23 -72.42
C ARG A 205 -58.60 -7.29 -72.58
N GLN A 206 -58.87 -8.07 -71.53
CA GLN A 206 -59.96 -9.05 -71.53
C GLN A 206 -61.33 -8.38 -71.67
N VAL A 207 -61.58 -7.28 -70.95
CA VAL A 207 -62.84 -6.52 -71.06
C VAL A 207 -62.99 -5.93 -72.47
N LEU A 208 -61.95 -5.33 -73.04
CA LEU A 208 -61.97 -4.83 -74.40
C LEU A 208 -62.22 -5.94 -75.42
N TRP A 209 -61.62 -7.11 -75.22
CA TRP A 209 -61.85 -8.28 -76.06
C TRP A 209 -63.31 -8.77 -75.95
N GLN A 210 -63.86 -8.86 -74.74
CA GLN A 210 -65.28 -9.17 -74.53
C GLN A 210 -66.20 -8.13 -75.17
N LEU A 211 -65.90 -6.85 -75.06
CA LEU A 211 -66.65 -5.77 -75.71
C LEU A 211 -66.59 -5.88 -77.23
N GLN A 212 -65.44 -6.27 -77.78
CA GLN A 212 -65.28 -6.54 -79.21
C GLN A 212 -66.10 -7.75 -79.64
N ASP A 213 -66.08 -8.85 -78.88
CA ASP A 213 -66.94 -10.02 -79.11
C ASP A 213 -68.43 -9.64 -79.03
N TYR A 214 -68.83 -8.83 -78.05
CA TYR A 214 -70.21 -8.32 -77.93
C TYR A 214 -70.60 -7.46 -79.13
N GLN A 215 -69.70 -6.61 -79.61
CA GLN A 215 -69.91 -5.77 -80.78
C GLN A 215 -70.01 -6.63 -82.05
N GLU A 216 -69.14 -7.63 -82.20
CA GLU A 216 -69.17 -8.59 -83.32
C GLU A 216 -70.45 -9.44 -83.31
N ALA A 217 -70.90 -9.89 -82.13
CA ALA A 217 -72.16 -10.59 -81.94
C ALA A 217 -73.39 -9.70 -82.16
N LYS A 218 -73.29 -8.38 -81.90
CA LYS A 218 -74.33 -7.40 -82.21
C LYS A 218 -74.39 -7.09 -83.70
N ASP A 219 -73.24 -6.99 -84.36
CA ASP A 219 -73.11 -6.74 -85.79
C ASP A 219 -73.47 -8.01 -86.61
N HIS A 220 -73.32 -9.19 -86.01
CA HIS A 220 -73.73 -10.49 -86.56
C HIS A 220 -74.59 -11.27 -85.54
N PRO A 221 -75.86 -10.87 -85.32
CA PRO A 221 -76.72 -11.48 -84.34
C PRO A 221 -77.03 -12.93 -84.71
N GLN A 222 -76.35 -13.87 -84.05
CA GLN A 222 -76.76 -15.27 -84.02
C GLN A 222 -78.00 -15.36 -83.14
N ALA A 223 -79.11 -15.81 -83.73
CA ALA A 223 -80.34 -16.09 -83.00
C ALA A 223 -80.12 -17.29 -82.07
N GLN A 224 -79.52 -17.03 -80.91
CA GLN A 224 -79.40 -17.99 -79.83
C GLN A 224 -80.57 -17.78 -78.89
N VAL A 225 -81.62 -18.57 -79.08
CA VAL A 225 -82.68 -18.74 -78.09
C VAL A 225 -82.07 -19.54 -76.95
N VAL A 226 -81.52 -18.82 -75.98
CA VAL A 226 -80.96 -19.41 -74.76
C VAL A 226 -81.97 -19.22 -73.65
N ASN A 227 -82.79 -20.23 -73.44
CA ASN A 227 -83.63 -20.36 -72.27
C ASN A 227 -82.76 -20.84 -71.09
N ILE A 228 -81.88 -19.99 -70.56
CA ILE A 228 -81.26 -20.20 -69.24
C ILE A 228 -82.26 -19.70 -68.20
N GLU A 229 -83.34 -20.44 -68.02
CA GLU A 229 -84.42 -20.01 -67.14
C GLU A 229 -84.31 -20.76 -65.82
N VAL A 230 -83.77 -20.04 -64.83
CA VAL A 230 -83.87 -20.30 -63.39
C VAL A 230 -82.96 -21.41 -62.84
N GLU A 231 -82.91 -22.62 -63.40
CA GLU A 231 -82.21 -23.73 -62.75
C GLU A 231 -80.67 -23.58 -62.74
N GLU A 232 -80.10 -23.13 -63.86
CA GLU A 232 -78.66 -22.85 -63.99
C GLU A 232 -78.22 -21.72 -63.04
N LEU A 233 -79.05 -20.68 -62.92
CA LEU A 233 -78.84 -19.55 -62.01
C LEU A 233 -78.85 -20.00 -60.56
N PHE A 234 -79.77 -20.89 -60.18
CA PHE A 234 -79.79 -21.49 -58.84
C PHE A 234 -78.53 -22.32 -58.58
N LYS A 235 -78.09 -23.14 -59.53
CA LYS A 235 -76.84 -23.92 -59.41
C LYS A 235 -75.61 -23.01 -59.24
N GLN A 236 -75.52 -21.92 -60.02
CA GLN A 236 -74.44 -20.94 -59.88
C GLN A 236 -74.48 -20.20 -58.54
N ARG A 237 -75.66 -19.83 -58.05
CA ARG A 237 -75.82 -19.18 -56.74
C ARG A 237 -75.43 -20.11 -55.58
N PHE A 238 -75.85 -21.38 -55.62
CA PHE A 238 -75.44 -22.36 -54.62
C PHE A 238 -73.94 -22.65 -54.68
N LYS A 239 -73.37 -22.79 -55.87
CA LYS A 239 -71.93 -22.94 -56.05
C LYS A 239 -71.16 -21.74 -55.48
N SER A 240 -71.58 -20.52 -55.80
CA SER A 240 -70.96 -19.31 -55.26
C SER A 240 -71.09 -19.22 -53.73
N LEU A 241 -72.20 -19.68 -53.16
CA LEU A 241 -72.37 -19.72 -51.71
C LEU A 241 -71.40 -20.73 -51.06
N LEU A 242 -71.27 -21.93 -51.64
CA LEU A 242 -70.31 -22.93 -51.18
C LEU A 242 -68.87 -22.42 -51.28
N ASP A 243 -68.49 -21.85 -52.42
CA ASP A 243 -67.14 -21.31 -52.64
C ASP A 243 -66.84 -20.16 -51.64
N GLN A 244 -67.83 -19.31 -51.31
CA GLN A 244 -67.69 -18.27 -50.27
C GLN A 244 -67.50 -18.86 -48.87
N TYR A 245 -68.23 -19.92 -48.54
CA TYR A 245 -68.08 -20.61 -47.25
C TYR A 245 -66.70 -21.28 -47.13
N GLU A 246 -66.24 -21.96 -48.17
CA GLU A 246 -64.91 -22.58 -48.22
C GLU A 246 -63.79 -21.53 -48.10
N LEU A 247 -63.91 -20.40 -48.81
CA LEU A 247 -62.95 -19.30 -48.71
C LEU A 247 -62.91 -18.69 -47.31
N ARG A 248 -64.07 -18.56 -46.65
CA ARG A 248 -64.17 -18.11 -45.25
C ARG A 248 -63.51 -19.11 -44.30
N GLU A 249 -63.75 -20.41 -44.48
CA GLU A 249 -63.13 -21.48 -43.69
C GLU A 249 -61.60 -21.44 -43.81
N LEU A 250 -61.08 -21.27 -45.02
CA LEU A 250 -59.66 -21.15 -45.31
C LEU A 250 -59.06 -19.88 -44.67
N HIS A 251 -59.77 -18.77 -44.76
CA HIS A 251 -59.37 -17.52 -44.10
C HIS A 251 -59.28 -17.69 -42.57
N PHE A 252 -60.26 -18.35 -41.94
CA PHE A 252 -60.21 -18.63 -40.50
C PHE A 252 -59.04 -19.53 -40.12
N HIS A 253 -58.75 -20.57 -40.90
CA HIS A 253 -57.58 -21.43 -40.67
C HIS A 253 -56.27 -20.64 -40.80
N SER A 254 -56.15 -19.77 -41.80
CA SER A 254 -54.99 -18.89 -41.96
C SER A 254 -54.82 -17.93 -40.78
N LEU A 255 -55.92 -17.32 -40.34
CA LEU A 255 -55.92 -16.40 -39.19
C LEU A 255 -55.51 -17.11 -37.90
N LEU A 256 -56.08 -18.30 -37.63
CA LEU A 256 -55.69 -19.12 -36.47
C LEU A 256 -54.20 -19.47 -36.50
N ARG A 257 -53.68 -19.90 -37.67
CA ARG A 257 -52.25 -20.19 -37.82
C ARG A 257 -51.38 -18.96 -37.55
N SER A 258 -51.80 -17.78 -38.03
CA SER A 258 -51.08 -16.53 -37.75
C SER A 258 -51.06 -16.21 -36.25
N LYS A 259 -52.19 -16.41 -35.55
CA LYS A 259 -52.27 -16.19 -34.10
C LYS A 259 -51.47 -17.21 -33.30
N GLU A 260 -51.46 -18.46 -33.71
CA GLU A 260 -50.64 -19.50 -33.10
C GLU A 260 -49.15 -19.14 -33.19
N VAL A 261 -48.67 -18.71 -34.36
CA VAL A 261 -47.28 -18.28 -34.56
C VAL A 261 -46.95 -17.02 -33.74
N GLU A 262 -47.88 -16.06 -33.65
CA GLU A 262 -47.72 -14.85 -32.82
C GLU A 262 -47.55 -15.21 -31.33
N VAL A 263 -48.38 -16.13 -30.81
CA VAL A 263 -48.26 -16.64 -29.44
C VAL A 263 -46.92 -17.35 -29.22
N GLN A 264 -46.52 -18.24 -30.14
CA GLN A 264 -45.23 -18.93 -30.06
C GLN A 264 -44.05 -17.95 -30.07
N TYR A 265 -44.10 -16.90 -30.89
CA TYR A 265 -43.10 -15.84 -30.90
C TYR A 265 -43.00 -15.13 -29.55
N HIS A 266 -44.14 -14.75 -28.95
CA HIS A 266 -44.16 -14.09 -27.65
C HIS A 266 -43.63 -14.99 -26.53
N ILE A 267 -43.97 -16.28 -26.55
CA ILE A 267 -43.43 -17.28 -25.61
C ILE A 267 -41.91 -17.40 -25.76
N ALA A 268 -41.42 -17.56 -27.00
CA ALA A 268 -39.99 -17.68 -27.27
C ALA A 268 -39.21 -16.41 -26.86
N LYS A 269 -39.80 -15.23 -27.10
CA LYS A 269 -39.22 -13.94 -26.69
C LYS A 269 -39.17 -13.83 -25.16
N TYR A 270 -40.24 -14.20 -24.47
CA TYR A 270 -40.29 -14.22 -23.01
C TYR A 270 -39.24 -15.17 -22.42
N ASP A 271 -39.14 -16.40 -22.94
CA ASP A 271 -38.17 -17.39 -22.44
C ASP A 271 -36.72 -16.96 -22.68
N ARG A 272 -36.44 -16.28 -23.81
CA ARG A 272 -35.13 -15.70 -24.07
C ARG A 272 -34.78 -14.63 -23.04
N GLU A 273 -35.70 -13.71 -22.78
CA GLU A 273 -35.47 -12.61 -21.83
C GLU A 273 -35.33 -13.13 -20.40
N ARG A 274 -36.18 -14.09 -20.00
CA ARG A 274 -36.09 -14.77 -18.71
C ARG A 274 -34.74 -15.44 -18.51
N LYS A 275 -34.26 -16.20 -19.51
CA LYS A 275 -32.93 -16.85 -19.46
C LYS A 275 -31.79 -15.83 -19.38
N ALA A 276 -31.89 -14.71 -20.10
CA ALA A 276 -30.90 -13.64 -20.04
C ALA A 276 -30.86 -13.00 -18.64
N ALA A 277 -32.02 -12.70 -18.05
CA ALA A 277 -32.14 -12.16 -16.70
C ALA A 277 -31.62 -13.15 -15.64
N GLU A 278 -31.94 -14.44 -15.75
CA GLU A 278 -31.43 -15.47 -14.85
C GLU A 278 -29.90 -15.62 -14.94
N ALA A 279 -29.34 -15.55 -16.16
CA ALA A 279 -27.89 -15.60 -16.37
C ALA A 279 -27.19 -14.37 -15.77
N GLU A 280 -27.75 -13.17 -15.95
CA GLU A 280 -27.19 -11.95 -15.37
C GLU A 280 -27.32 -11.94 -13.83
N ALA A 281 -28.45 -12.39 -13.29
CA ALA A 281 -28.63 -12.55 -11.85
C ALA A 281 -27.65 -13.60 -11.26
N SER A 282 -27.34 -14.66 -11.99
CA SER A 282 -26.31 -15.62 -11.59
C SER A 282 -24.90 -15.01 -11.62
N ARG A 283 -24.58 -14.23 -12.65
CA ARG A 283 -23.29 -13.55 -12.78
C ARG A 283 -23.11 -12.51 -11.66
N SER A 284 -24.13 -11.70 -11.40
CA SER A 284 -24.15 -10.73 -10.30
C SER A 284 -23.95 -11.39 -8.94
N ARG A 285 -24.61 -12.53 -8.66
CA ARG A 285 -24.39 -13.30 -7.43
C ARG A 285 -22.95 -13.81 -7.31
N ALA A 286 -22.37 -14.31 -8.39
CA ALA A 286 -20.98 -14.80 -8.39
C ALA A 286 -19.99 -13.65 -8.14
N LEU A 287 -20.18 -12.49 -8.79
CA LEU A 287 -19.34 -11.31 -8.59
C LEU A 287 -19.46 -10.78 -7.15
N ASN A 288 -20.68 -10.68 -6.61
CA ASN A 288 -20.87 -10.27 -5.21
C ASN A 288 -20.17 -11.21 -4.22
N ALA A 289 -20.24 -12.53 -4.44
CA ALA A 289 -19.53 -13.49 -3.61
C ALA A 289 -18.00 -13.33 -3.71
N GLN A 290 -17.48 -13.03 -4.90
CA GLN A 290 -16.06 -12.77 -5.11
C GLN A 290 -15.61 -11.49 -4.39
N VAL A 291 -16.36 -10.39 -4.52
CA VAL A 291 -16.08 -9.12 -3.82
C VAL A 291 -16.09 -9.32 -2.31
N LEU A 292 -17.08 -10.04 -1.77
CA LEU A 292 -17.14 -10.35 -0.34
C LEU A 292 -15.92 -11.17 0.12
N THR A 293 -15.47 -12.12 -0.70
CA THR A 293 -14.28 -12.92 -0.41
C THR A 293 -13.03 -12.03 -0.37
N PHE A 294 -12.84 -11.16 -1.37
CA PHE A 294 -11.70 -10.24 -1.39
C PHE A 294 -11.72 -9.24 -0.23
N SER A 295 -12.89 -8.70 0.12
CA SER A 295 -13.05 -7.82 1.27
C SER A 295 -12.69 -8.52 2.59
N LYS A 296 -13.09 -9.80 2.75
CA LYS A 296 -12.69 -10.60 3.91
C LYS A 296 -11.19 -10.84 3.96
N THR A 297 -10.56 -11.21 2.84
CA THR A 297 -9.10 -11.42 2.80
C THR A 297 -8.32 -10.13 3.03
N GLU A 298 -8.80 -9.01 2.53
CA GLU A 298 -8.19 -7.70 2.78
C GLU A 298 -8.26 -7.33 4.26
N THR A 299 -9.41 -7.54 4.90
CA THR A 299 -9.59 -7.29 6.34
C THR A 299 -8.63 -8.16 7.17
N GLU A 300 -8.48 -9.43 6.81
CA GLU A 300 -7.55 -10.34 7.47
C GLU A 300 -6.08 -9.88 7.33
N LEU A 301 -5.67 -9.47 6.13
CA LEU A 301 -4.32 -8.96 5.90
C LEU A 301 -4.05 -7.65 6.64
N ARG A 302 -5.05 -6.75 6.72
CA ARG A 302 -4.95 -5.53 7.54
C ARG A 302 -4.81 -5.85 9.03
N ASN A 303 -5.53 -6.84 9.53
CA ASN A 303 -5.40 -7.30 10.91
C ASN A 303 -4.00 -7.87 11.18
N GLN A 304 -3.47 -8.70 10.28
CA GLN A 304 -2.11 -9.22 10.39
C GLN A 304 -1.07 -8.09 10.37
N LEU A 305 -1.22 -7.11 9.50
CA LEU A 305 -0.35 -5.93 9.46
C LEU A 305 -0.37 -5.18 10.79
N ASN A 306 -1.55 -4.93 11.37
CA ASN A 306 -1.66 -4.28 12.67
C ASN A 306 -0.95 -5.08 13.78
N ILE A 307 -1.11 -6.41 13.80
CA ILE A 307 -0.40 -7.27 14.75
C ILE A 307 1.12 -7.15 14.57
N TYR A 308 1.63 -7.08 13.34
CA TYR A 308 3.06 -6.88 13.11
C TYR A 308 3.52 -5.50 13.58
N VAL A 309 2.75 -4.44 13.35
CA VAL A 309 3.05 -3.10 13.85
C VAL A 309 3.12 -3.10 15.39
N GLU A 310 2.19 -3.74 16.07
CA GLU A 310 2.21 -3.88 17.53
C GLU A 310 3.43 -4.67 18.02
N LYS A 311 3.80 -5.75 17.33
CA LYS A 311 5.02 -6.52 17.65
C LYS A 311 6.29 -5.70 17.45
N PHE A 312 6.37 -4.91 16.39
CA PHE A 312 7.52 -4.01 16.17
C PHE A 312 7.63 -2.99 17.28
N LYS A 313 6.51 -2.37 17.67
CA LYS A 313 6.47 -1.45 18.80
C LYS A 313 6.92 -2.11 20.10
N GLN A 314 6.51 -3.36 20.35
CA GLN A 314 6.96 -4.11 21.52
C GLN A 314 8.48 -4.36 21.53
N VAL A 315 9.07 -4.67 20.37
CA VAL A 315 10.53 -4.84 20.24
C VAL A 315 11.25 -3.52 20.47
N GLU A 316 10.76 -2.43 19.87
CA GLU A 316 11.27 -1.08 20.09
C GLU A 316 11.22 -0.68 21.57
N ASP A 317 10.09 -0.87 22.24
CA ASP A 317 9.93 -0.60 23.67
C ASP A 317 10.90 -1.44 24.52
N THR A 318 11.11 -2.72 24.15
CA THR A 318 12.07 -3.60 24.85
C THR A 318 13.51 -3.14 24.64
N LEU A 319 13.86 -2.73 23.41
CA LEU A 319 15.17 -2.23 23.08
C LEU A 319 15.46 -0.92 23.84
N ASN A 320 14.51 0.00 23.86
CA ASN A 320 14.63 1.25 24.61
C ASN A 320 14.80 0.99 26.11
N ASN A 321 13.96 0.12 26.71
CA ASN A 321 14.14 -0.28 28.10
C ASN A 321 15.51 -0.91 28.37
N SER A 322 16.03 -1.72 27.44
CA SER A 322 17.36 -2.32 27.58
C SER A 322 18.48 -1.28 27.48
N ASN A 323 18.36 -0.28 26.61
CA ASN A 323 19.30 0.83 26.50
C ASN A 323 19.34 1.66 27.77
N ASP A 324 18.18 1.97 28.36
CA ASP A 324 18.10 2.67 29.65
C ASP A 324 18.78 1.86 30.76
N LEU A 325 18.57 0.53 30.78
CA LEU A 325 19.23 -0.34 31.75
C LEU A 325 20.76 -0.34 31.55
N PHE A 326 21.25 -0.40 30.31
CA PHE A 326 22.68 -0.28 30.03
C PHE A 326 23.27 1.05 30.48
N LEU A 327 22.55 2.17 30.28
CA LEU A 327 22.96 3.48 30.77
C LEU A 327 23.04 3.51 32.31
N THR A 328 22.07 2.91 33.00
CA THR A 328 22.11 2.80 34.47
C THR A 328 23.30 1.96 34.94
N PHE A 329 23.56 0.79 34.35
CA PHE A 329 24.72 -0.02 34.71
C PHE A 329 26.04 0.69 34.43
N ARG A 330 26.14 1.43 33.32
CA ARG A 330 27.34 2.22 33.02
C ARG A 330 27.58 3.28 34.10
N LYS A 331 26.52 3.99 34.50
CA LYS A 331 26.58 4.98 35.58
C LYS A 331 26.97 4.34 36.92
N GLU A 332 26.36 3.22 37.28
CA GLU A 332 26.69 2.47 38.51
C GLU A 332 28.13 1.97 38.51
N MET A 333 28.64 1.46 37.37
CA MET A 333 30.03 1.05 37.22
C MET A 333 31.00 2.23 37.37
N GLU A 334 30.68 3.40 36.81
CA GLU A 334 31.48 4.62 37.00
C GLU A 334 31.51 5.07 38.46
N GLU A 335 30.36 5.05 39.14
CA GLU A 335 30.24 5.37 40.57
C GLU A 335 31.04 4.38 41.43
N MET A 336 30.94 3.09 41.12
CA MET A 336 31.71 2.04 41.78
C MET A 336 33.22 2.25 41.58
N SER A 337 33.66 2.56 40.36
CA SER A 337 35.07 2.87 40.05
C SER A 337 35.57 4.10 40.81
N LYS A 338 34.75 5.18 40.89
CA LYS A 338 35.04 6.37 41.70
C LYS A 338 35.14 6.03 43.18
N LYS A 339 34.23 5.19 43.71
CA LYS A 339 34.25 4.72 45.10
C LYS A 339 35.51 3.90 45.40
N THR A 340 35.90 2.98 44.52
CA THR A 340 37.15 2.21 44.65
C THR A 340 38.36 3.13 44.73
N LYS A 341 38.48 4.12 43.82
CA LYS A 341 39.58 5.11 43.86
C LYS A 341 39.60 5.93 45.16
N ARG A 342 38.43 6.29 45.72
CA ARG A 342 38.35 6.99 47.01
C ARG A 342 38.84 6.11 48.15
N LEU A 343 38.37 4.86 48.22
CA LEU A 343 38.79 3.90 49.24
C LEU A 343 40.29 3.58 49.16
N GLU A 344 40.85 3.46 47.96
CA GLU A 344 42.30 3.29 47.76
C GLU A 344 43.11 4.48 48.30
N LYS A 345 42.65 5.72 48.05
CA LYS A 345 43.27 6.94 48.60
C LYS A 345 43.19 6.98 50.12
N GLU A 346 42.03 6.66 50.68
CA GLU A 346 41.83 6.61 52.14
C GLU A 346 42.71 5.54 52.80
N ASN A 347 42.80 4.35 52.20
CA ASN A 347 43.64 3.26 52.68
C ASN A 347 45.14 3.64 52.64
N LEU A 348 45.58 4.29 51.56
CA LEU A 348 46.95 4.83 51.47
C LEU A 348 47.20 5.91 52.54
N ALA A 349 46.23 6.79 52.80
CA ALA A 349 46.34 7.82 53.84
C ALA A 349 46.41 7.20 55.24
N LEU A 350 45.59 6.19 55.53
CA LEU A 350 45.63 5.42 56.77
C LEU A 350 46.97 4.71 56.96
N THR A 351 47.51 4.09 55.89
CA THR A 351 48.83 3.47 55.93
C THR A 351 49.92 4.51 56.25
N ARG A 352 49.90 5.68 55.60
CA ARG A 352 50.83 6.78 55.91
C ARG A 352 50.70 7.26 57.35
N LYS A 353 49.47 7.41 57.86
CA LYS A 353 49.22 7.84 59.25
C LYS A 353 49.71 6.79 60.24
N HIS A 354 49.49 5.51 59.95
CA HIS A 354 50.00 4.40 60.74
C HIS A 354 51.53 4.41 60.80
N ASP A 355 52.20 4.55 59.65
CA ASP A 355 53.66 4.61 59.57
C ASP A 355 54.24 5.83 60.30
N LEU A 356 53.58 6.99 60.19
CA LEU A 356 53.96 8.19 60.93
C LEU A 356 53.80 7.99 62.43
N THR A 357 52.68 7.40 62.87
CA THR A 357 52.43 7.13 64.29
C THR A 357 53.46 6.14 64.84
N ASN A 358 53.77 5.07 64.10
CA ASN A 358 54.82 4.13 64.47
C ASN A 358 56.19 4.80 64.58
N ARG A 359 56.53 5.71 63.65
CA ARG A 359 57.77 6.51 63.72
C ARG A 359 57.81 7.37 64.97
N ASN A 360 56.73 8.11 65.28
CA ASN A 360 56.65 8.95 66.48
C ASN A 360 56.76 8.10 67.76
N ILE A 361 56.16 6.91 67.80
CA ILE A 361 56.28 5.98 68.94
C ILE A 361 57.73 5.54 69.12
N LEU A 362 58.45 5.23 68.03
CA LEU A 362 59.87 4.88 68.08
C LEU A 362 60.71 6.05 68.59
N GLU A 363 60.50 7.26 68.07
CA GLU A 363 61.21 8.47 68.53
C GLU A 363 60.94 8.75 70.02
N MET A 364 59.69 8.65 70.49
CA MET A 364 59.36 8.79 71.91
C MET A 364 60.00 7.69 72.78
N ALA A 365 60.10 6.46 72.26
CA ALA A 365 60.78 5.37 72.97
C ALA A 365 62.29 5.61 73.07
N GLU A 366 62.92 6.13 72.01
CA GLU A 366 64.32 6.54 72.00
C GLU A 366 64.58 7.71 72.96
N GLU A 367 63.75 8.75 72.93
CA GLU A 367 63.84 9.90 73.83
C GLU A 367 63.64 9.50 75.30
N ARG A 368 62.66 8.65 75.58
CA ARG A 368 62.46 8.07 76.92
C ARG A 368 63.67 7.28 77.38
N THR A 369 64.28 6.49 76.49
CA THR A 369 65.49 5.73 76.80
C THR A 369 66.66 6.65 77.13
N LYS A 370 66.84 7.72 76.34
CA LYS A 370 67.85 8.76 76.57
C LYS A 370 67.62 9.50 77.90
N ASN A 371 66.39 9.95 78.18
CA ASN A 371 66.04 10.60 79.45
C ASN A 371 66.28 9.68 80.65
N ASN A 372 65.98 8.38 80.53
CA ASN A 372 66.30 7.41 81.57
C ASN A 372 67.81 7.29 81.80
N GLN A 373 68.62 7.25 80.73
CA GLN A 373 70.09 7.24 80.84
C GLN A 373 70.61 8.52 81.51
N ASP A 374 70.07 9.69 81.14
CA ASP A 374 70.44 10.98 81.73
C ASP A 374 70.04 11.08 83.22
N LEU A 375 68.83 10.63 83.57
CA LEU A 375 68.37 10.51 84.95
C LEU A 375 69.24 9.55 85.76
N GLU A 376 69.64 8.41 85.19
CA GLU A 376 70.53 7.47 85.85
C GLU A 376 71.93 8.07 86.06
N ALA A 377 72.44 8.81 85.07
CA ALA A 377 73.71 9.55 85.18
C ALA A 377 73.65 10.64 86.26
N LEU A 378 72.55 11.40 86.32
CA LEU A 378 72.31 12.39 87.38
C LEU A 378 72.16 11.73 88.75
N ARG A 379 71.44 10.61 88.86
CA ARG A 379 71.34 9.80 90.09
C ARG A 379 72.72 9.35 90.56
N LYS A 380 73.56 8.80 89.67
CA LYS A 380 74.95 8.42 90.00
C LYS A 380 75.79 9.62 90.47
N LYS A 381 75.64 10.79 89.85
CA LYS A 381 76.30 12.03 90.29
C LYS A 381 75.78 12.49 91.66
N ASN A 382 74.47 12.40 91.90
CA ASN A 382 73.83 12.77 93.17
C ASN A 382 74.24 11.81 94.29
N GLU A 383 74.29 10.50 94.02
CA GLU A 383 74.83 9.49 94.93
C GLU A 383 76.30 9.76 95.26
N LYS A 384 77.14 10.12 94.28
CA LYS A 384 78.52 10.56 94.52
C LYS A 384 78.59 11.79 95.41
N LEU A 385 77.79 12.83 95.11
CA LEU A 385 77.73 14.06 95.93
C LEU A 385 77.25 13.76 97.35
N THR A 386 76.20 12.95 97.50
CA THR A 386 75.67 12.51 98.80
C THR A 386 76.70 11.66 99.55
N SER A 387 77.44 10.79 98.86
CA SER A 387 78.55 10.04 99.43
C SER A 387 79.67 10.96 99.89
N ILE A 388 80.05 11.99 99.12
CA ILE A 388 81.02 13.02 99.50
C ILE A 388 80.52 13.81 100.71
N ILE A 389 79.25 14.23 100.75
CA ILE A 389 78.64 14.95 101.88
C ILE A 389 78.64 14.07 103.14
N ASN A 390 78.24 12.80 103.03
CA ASN A 390 78.29 11.84 104.14
C ASN A 390 79.73 11.55 104.59
N GLN A 391 80.69 11.52 103.66
CA GLN A 391 82.11 11.29 103.95
C GLN A 391 82.76 12.53 104.59
N MET A 392 82.38 13.74 104.17
CA MET A 392 82.74 15.01 104.81
C MET A 392 82.11 15.13 106.21
N GLN A 393 80.86 14.69 106.40
CA GLN A 393 80.20 14.66 107.72
C GLN A 393 80.86 13.63 108.67
N LYS A 394 81.35 12.49 108.16
CA LYS A 394 82.11 11.49 108.94
C LYS A 394 83.55 11.90 109.27
N GLN A 395 84.14 12.88 108.57
CA GLN A 395 85.53 13.35 108.79
C GLN A 395 85.65 14.57 109.71
N GLY A 396 84.59 14.93 110.45
CA GLY A 396 84.71 15.79 111.63
C GLY A 396 84.87 17.27 111.33
N ARG A 397 83.74 17.96 111.20
CA ARG A 397 83.47 19.26 111.82
C ARG A 397 81.97 19.36 112.07
N GLY A 398 81.58 19.21 113.33
CA GLY A 398 80.31 19.77 113.78
C GLY A 398 80.43 21.30 113.82
N VAL A 399 79.30 21.99 113.64
CA VAL A 399 78.81 23.06 114.53
C VAL A 399 77.47 23.58 113.96
N PRO A 400 76.59 24.12 114.84
CA PRO A 400 75.14 24.09 114.73
C PRO A 400 74.55 25.49 114.43
N GLY A 401 73.21 25.61 114.48
CA GLY A 401 72.56 26.84 114.93
C GLY A 401 71.49 27.42 114.01
N ASN A 402 70.26 27.38 114.51
CA ASN A 402 69.04 28.08 114.12
C ASN A 402 69.17 29.54 113.63
N MET A 403 68.31 29.91 112.67
CA MET A 403 67.55 31.19 112.56
C MET A 403 66.40 30.94 111.54
N ALA A 404 65.14 30.75 111.94
CA ALA A 404 64.09 31.74 112.26
C ALA A 404 63.46 32.47 111.03
N MET A 405 62.29 31.97 110.58
CA MET A 405 60.99 32.61 110.17
C MET A 405 60.99 33.88 109.24
N PRO A 406 59.94 34.20 108.42
CA PRO A 406 58.50 34.05 108.72
C PRO A 406 57.52 33.78 107.53
N GLU A 407 56.22 33.77 107.86
CA GLU A 407 55.00 33.70 107.02
C GLU A 407 54.97 34.62 105.79
N GLY A 408 54.16 34.22 104.80
CA GLY A 408 53.72 35.07 103.69
C GLY A 408 52.65 34.41 102.82
N SER A 409 51.41 34.45 103.29
CA SER A 409 50.19 34.28 102.49
C SER A 409 49.94 35.56 101.67
N VAL A 410 49.92 35.49 100.32
CA VAL A 410 49.32 36.51 99.46
C VAL A 410 48.81 35.86 98.16
N GLU A 411 47.50 35.98 97.96
CA GLU A 411 46.76 35.82 96.70
C GLU A 411 47.31 36.74 95.60
N GLY A 412 47.19 36.32 94.33
CA GLY A 412 47.60 37.13 93.18
C GLY A 412 46.98 36.62 91.89
N GLU A 413 45.71 36.98 91.72
CA GLU A 413 44.84 36.85 90.56
C GLU A 413 45.26 37.80 89.41
N TYR A 414 45.43 37.25 88.20
CA TYR A 414 45.21 37.90 86.88
C TYR A 414 44.78 36.76 85.92
N ALA A 415 43.50 36.53 85.64
CA ALA A 415 42.57 37.26 84.78
C ALA A 415 42.81 37.05 83.26
N GLU A 416 42.11 36.06 82.70
CA GLU A 416 41.44 35.97 81.37
C GLU A 416 41.15 34.48 81.15
N GLY A 417 39.92 33.96 81.22
CA GLY A 417 38.72 34.33 80.46
C GLY A 417 38.21 33.03 79.79
N ASP A 418 36.94 32.68 80.01
CA ASP A 418 35.99 31.95 79.13
C ASP A 418 36.42 30.67 78.36
N LEU A 419 35.62 29.62 78.13
CA LEU A 419 34.23 29.25 78.43
C LEU A 419 34.05 27.77 78.00
N GLU A 420 32.95 27.17 78.45
CA GLU A 420 32.15 26.09 77.85
C GLU A 420 32.51 25.71 76.39
N GLY A 421 32.63 24.45 75.98
CA GLY A 421 31.61 23.42 76.13
C GLY A 421 30.39 23.73 75.26
N THR A 422 30.44 23.53 73.94
CA THR A 422 29.29 23.42 73.01
C THR A 422 29.85 23.34 71.58
N GLU A 423 29.65 22.23 70.88
CA GLU A 423 28.54 21.96 69.95
C GLU A 423 28.98 22.14 68.49
N SER A 424 28.51 21.19 67.69
CA SER A 424 28.43 21.23 66.25
C SER A 424 27.72 22.50 65.77
N GLU A 425 28.22 23.15 64.74
CA GLU A 425 27.33 23.80 63.78
C GLU A 425 27.92 23.82 62.38
N TYR A 426 27.04 23.53 61.44
CA TYR A 426 27.22 23.49 60.01
C TYR A 426 26.95 24.91 59.53
N GLU A 427 27.90 25.56 58.87
CA GLU A 427 27.64 26.84 58.22
C GLU A 427 27.87 26.67 56.72
N TYR A 428 26.74 26.54 56.02
CA TYR A 428 26.60 26.95 54.63
C TYR A 428 26.91 28.44 54.58
N ASP A 429 27.86 28.84 53.74
CA ASP A 429 27.83 30.20 53.22
C ASP A 429 27.91 30.20 51.70
N ASP A 430 26.84 30.81 51.19
CA ASP A 430 26.44 31.09 49.84
C ASP A 430 27.05 32.44 49.48
N GLU A 431 28.06 32.45 48.63
CA GLU A 431 28.51 33.67 47.94
C GLU A 431 28.43 33.37 46.44
N GLY A 432 27.23 33.62 45.92
CA GLY A 432 27.01 33.88 44.51
C GLY A 432 27.35 35.34 44.19
N GLU A 433 28.02 35.52 43.06
CA GLU A 433 27.98 36.62 42.07
C GLU A 433 29.37 36.67 41.43
N GLU A 434 29.61 36.85 40.14
CA GLU A 434 28.85 37.06 38.89
C GLU A 434 29.95 37.07 37.81
N GLY A 435 29.65 36.72 36.56
CA GLY A 435 30.58 37.01 35.46
C GLY A 435 30.59 36.00 34.32
N ASP A 436 29.64 36.19 33.41
CA ASP A 436 29.52 35.67 32.06
C ASP A 436 30.84 35.40 31.31
N GLU A 437 30.89 34.29 30.56
CA GLU A 437 31.27 34.37 29.14
C GLU A 437 30.76 33.15 28.35
N ASP A 438 29.99 33.49 27.32
CA ASP A 438 29.43 32.66 26.24
C ASP A 438 30.54 31.95 25.45
N GLY A 439 30.31 30.70 25.05
CA GLY A 439 31.33 29.91 24.36
C GLY A 439 30.86 28.50 24.01
N SER A 440 30.03 28.41 22.98
CA SER A 440 29.72 27.17 22.26
C SER A 440 30.98 26.44 21.78
N GLU A 441 31.16 25.16 22.10
CA GLU A 441 31.80 24.23 21.17
C GLU A 441 31.48 22.77 21.51
N GLU A 442 31.09 22.05 20.47
CA GLU A 442 30.71 20.65 20.48
C GLU A 442 31.93 19.75 20.76
N GLY A 443 31.81 18.87 21.75
CA GLY A 443 32.84 17.92 22.11
C GLY A 443 32.85 16.71 21.18
N GLU A 444 33.92 16.60 20.39
CA GLU A 444 34.34 15.37 19.70
C GLU A 444 34.58 14.24 20.71
N PHE A 445 33.84 13.14 20.59
CA PHE A 445 34.17 11.88 21.25
C PHE A 445 34.97 11.00 20.28
N ASN A 446 36.16 10.59 20.72
CA ASN A 446 37.04 9.65 20.05
C ASN A 446 36.33 8.30 19.84
N GLU A 447 36.28 7.88 18.58
CA GLU A 447 35.83 6.58 18.09
C GLU A 447 37.04 5.64 18.05
N ASP A 448 37.06 4.64 18.94
CA ASP A 448 38.00 3.53 18.87
C ASP A 448 37.25 2.27 19.33
N THR A 449 36.63 1.54 18.41
CA THR A 449 36.20 0.15 18.61
C THR A 449 36.11 -0.57 17.27
N GLU A 450 36.77 -1.71 17.22
CA GLU A 450 37.09 -2.56 16.08
C GLU A 450 35.87 -3.07 15.29
N GLU A 451 36.04 -3.18 13.97
CA GLU A 451 35.16 -3.91 13.05
C GLU A 451 35.16 -5.42 13.36
N GLU A 452 34.01 -5.99 13.72
CA GLU A 452 33.71 -7.41 13.48
C GLU A 452 32.64 -7.56 12.38
N MET A 453 32.94 -8.43 11.42
CA MET A 453 32.13 -8.75 10.24
C MET A 453 30.72 -9.29 10.60
N PRO A 454 29.67 -8.99 9.80
CA PRO A 454 28.35 -9.55 10.02
C PRO A 454 28.27 -11.02 9.55
N GLU A 455 28.02 -11.92 10.50
CA GLU A 455 27.61 -13.31 10.25
C GLU A 455 26.14 -13.35 9.77
N ALA A 456 25.83 -14.20 8.79
CA ALA A 456 24.51 -14.29 8.16
C ALA A 456 23.39 -14.66 9.15
N PRO A 457 22.16 -14.13 8.98
CA PRO A 457 21.08 -14.31 9.95
C PRO A 457 20.58 -15.75 9.99
N LYS A 458 20.77 -16.43 11.14
CA LYS A 458 20.11 -17.71 11.45
C LYS A 458 18.64 -17.44 11.82
N PRO A 459 17.68 -18.24 11.34
CA PRO A 459 16.27 -18.05 11.66
C PRO A 459 16.02 -18.45 13.12
N PHE A 460 15.70 -17.46 13.96
CA PHE A 460 15.23 -17.69 15.32
C PHE A 460 13.69 -17.77 15.33
N GLY A 461 13.17 -18.92 15.75
CA GLY A 461 11.75 -19.13 16.05
C GLY A 461 11.38 -20.62 16.04
N PRO A 462 10.56 -21.11 16.98
CA PRO A 462 10.08 -22.49 16.94
C PRO A 462 9.21 -22.73 15.70
N ALA A 463 9.37 -23.89 15.08
CA ALA A 463 8.62 -24.26 13.87
C ALA A 463 7.10 -24.23 14.13
N PRO A 464 6.30 -23.70 13.20
CA PRO A 464 4.85 -23.63 13.37
C PRO A 464 4.24 -25.05 13.45
N PRO A 465 3.20 -25.25 14.28
CA PRO A 465 2.58 -26.55 14.45
C PRO A 465 1.92 -27.02 13.14
N PRO A 466 1.92 -28.34 12.86
CA PRO A 466 1.33 -28.87 11.64
C PRO A 466 -0.19 -28.65 11.63
N PRO A 467 -0.79 -28.46 10.44
CA PRO A 467 -2.23 -28.21 10.32
C PRO A 467 -3.02 -29.42 10.85
N ALA A 468 -4.00 -29.14 11.72
CA ALA A 468 -4.90 -30.13 12.26
C ALA A 468 -5.68 -30.82 11.13
N PHE A 469 -5.40 -32.11 10.94
CA PHE A 469 -6.22 -32.99 10.10
C PHE A 469 -7.60 -33.14 10.75
N ASN A 470 -8.59 -32.39 10.28
CA ASN A 470 -9.99 -32.73 10.49
C ASN A 470 -10.32 -33.95 9.62
N GLY A 471 -10.04 -35.14 10.16
CA GLY A 471 -10.49 -36.41 9.63
C GLY A 471 -11.99 -36.57 9.85
N ALA A 472 -12.79 -36.22 8.84
CA ALA A 472 -14.18 -36.63 8.74
C ALA A 472 -14.35 -37.56 7.54
N GLY A 473 -14.64 -38.83 7.81
CA GLY A 473 -15.43 -39.66 6.90
C GLY A 473 -14.93 -41.07 6.58
N ALA A 474 -15.68 -42.03 7.13
CA ALA A 474 -16.16 -43.26 6.49
C ALA A 474 -15.36 -44.56 6.72
N ALA A 475 -15.71 -45.24 7.82
CA ALA A 475 -15.67 -46.71 7.88
C ALA A 475 -17.02 -47.26 7.37
N ASN A 476 -16.95 -48.00 6.26
CA ASN A 476 -18.04 -48.83 5.72
C ASN A 476 -18.42 -49.93 6.72
N GLY A 477 -19.68 -49.92 7.17
CA GLY A 477 -20.30 -51.01 7.91
C GLY A 477 -21.29 -51.76 7.01
N ASN A 478 -20.89 -52.96 6.61
CA ASN A 478 -21.69 -53.95 5.90
C ASN A 478 -22.68 -54.61 6.88
N LYS A 479 -23.98 -54.69 6.56
CA LYS A 479 -24.89 -55.86 6.75
C LYS A 479 -26.38 -55.47 6.84
N HIS A 480 -27.15 -56.28 6.10
CA HIS A 480 -28.60 -56.52 6.05
C HIS A 480 -29.48 -55.53 5.28
#